data_AF-A0A7X0HJK5-F1
#
_entry.id   AF-A0A7X0HJK5-F1
#
_cell.length_a   1.000
_cell.length_b   1.000
_cell.length_c   1.000
_cell.angle_alpha   90.00
_cell.angle_beta   90.00
_cell.angle_gamma   90.00
#
_symmetry.space_group_name_H-M   'P 1'
#
loop_
_entity.id
_entity.type
_entity.pdbx_description
1 polymer ?
#
loop_
_entity_poly.entity_id
_entity_poly.type
_entity_poly.pdbx_seq_one_letter_code
_entity_poly.pdbx_strand_id
1 'polypeptide(L)'
;MATTARPSEVTGRPAPARLTGAQRAALRHVRSVARAGAPPPGALPPDAAGLLATVRDHARITLNFHPDRLLADGRTLAESLAEDGVYRSQYETGLSNGSRTAFPGGLRDGWEDALFGGAYHAAGVRPAERPKYGALNLRQYPDGAAPRFGSCHVRLRPAVNARATFCHNDSHLGPAHLGTADSFAPVLAALLAEQPDAAALVRTLPHAPAPASPGRSLDAYVEAQVHGPLSLAEDAEALVLDPSFDGTETGRLLAEVAARSGTEVEWHTGFALRPHEVDAEFRGPVMVPLAARICSSYARRGVLDAEVLGRAAASVVREPAAWAQWGSRDEVLQYVKQLWHVLVRFGHPASGGRGNA
;
A
#
# COMPACT_ATOMS: atom_id res chain seq x y z
N MET A 1 48.14 27.38 -4.71
CA MET A 1 47.58 26.73 -3.52
C MET A 1 46.08 26.64 -3.71
N ALA A 2 45.59 25.48 -4.15
CA ALA A 2 44.17 25.23 -4.37
C ALA A 2 43.58 24.63 -3.09
N THR A 3 42.63 25.34 -2.48
CA THR A 3 41.96 24.94 -1.25
C THR A 3 40.79 24.04 -1.62
N THR A 4 40.95 22.73 -1.43
CA THR A 4 39.90 21.72 -1.58
C THR A 4 39.00 21.74 -0.35
N ALA A 5 37.80 22.30 -0.48
CA ALA A 5 36.74 22.16 0.52
C ALA A 5 36.19 20.72 0.46
N ARG A 6 36.28 20.00 1.58
CA ARG A 6 35.67 18.68 1.75
C ARG A 6 34.14 18.83 1.84
N PRO A 7 33.35 17.94 1.24
CA PRO A 7 31.93 17.88 1.53
C PRO A 7 31.72 17.38 2.96
N SER A 8 30.93 18.11 3.73
CA SER A 8 30.46 17.70 5.06
C SER A 8 29.48 16.54 4.93
N GLU A 9 29.85 15.37 5.43
CA GLU A 9 28.92 14.28 5.71
C GLU A 9 27.93 14.75 6.79
N VAL A 10 26.69 15.06 6.38
CA VAL A 10 25.56 15.21 7.32
C VAL A 10 24.93 13.83 7.47
N THR A 11 25.56 12.96 8.26
CA THR A 11 24.94 11.72 8.73
C THR A 11 24.17 12.01 10.02
N GLY A 12 23.06 12.74 9.89
CA GLY A 12 22.07 12.87 10.96
C GLY A 12 20.92 11.93 10.65
N ARG A 13 20.75 10.84 11.41
CA ARG A 13 19.52 10.03 11.33
C ARG A 13 18.35 10.96 11.67
N PRO A 14 17.32 11.05 10.82
CA PRO A 14 16.25 12.00 11.06
C PRO A 14 15.53 11.73 12.39
N ALA A 15 15.11 12.81 13.04
CA ALA A 15 14.43 12.72 14.32
C ALA A 15 13.12 11.92 14.14
N PRO A 16 12.81 10.98 15.05
CA PRO A 16 11.59 10.18 14.93
C PRO A 16 10.35 11.08 14.91
N ALA A 17 9.39 10.75 14.03
CA ALA A 17 8.14 11.47 13.90
C ALA A 17 7.45 11.64 15.27
N ARG A 18 7.13 12.89 15.63
CA ARG A 18 6.44 13.18 16.89
C ARG A 18 4.99 12.73 16.78
N LEU A 19 4.68 11.59 17.40
CA LEU A 19 3.31 11.07 17.46
C LEU A 19 2.42 11.95 18.33
N THR A 20 1.12 11.96 18.06
CA THR A 20 0.12 12.64 18.89
C THR A 20 -0.32 11.77 20.07
N GLY A 21 -1.16 12.32 20.95
CA GLY A 21 -1.72 11.58 22.08
C GLY A 21 -2.54 10.36 21.62
N ALA A 22 -3.41 10.54 20.63
CA ALA A 22 -4.22 9.48 20.04
C ALA A 22 -3.37 8.37 19.41
N GLN A 23 -2.34 8.73 18.63
CA GLN A 23 -1.44 7.77 17.99
C GLN A 23 -0.66 6.92 19.02
N ARG A 24 -0.18 7.54 20.11
CA ARG A 24 0.45 6.79 21.21
C ARG A 24 -0.55 5.93 21.97
N ALA A 25 -1.80 6.37 22.11
CA ALA A 25 -2.86 5.57 22.75
C ALA A 25 -3.19 4.32 21.92
N ALA A 26 -3.32 4.46 20.59
CA ALA A 26 -3.55 3.36 19.66
C ALA A 26 -2.44 2.31 19.75
N LEU A 27 -1.16 2.72 19.65
CA LEU A 27 -0.02 1.82 19.77
C LEU A 27 0.02 1.09 21.12
N ARG A 28 -0.28 1.79 22.23
CA ARG A 28 -0.34 1.17 23.57
C ARG A 28 -1.46 0.16 23.68
N HIS A 29 -2.64 0.47 23.13
CA HIS A 29 -3.78 -0.43 23.13
C HIS A 29 -3.45 -1.72 22.38
N VAL A 30 -2.99 -1.63 21.13
CA VAL A 30 -2.64 -2.80 20.31
C VAL A 30 -1.52 -3.62 20.96
N ARG A 31 -0.49 -2.97 21.52
CA ARG A 31 0.55 -3.66 22.29
C ARG A 31 -0.01 -4.45 23.47
N SER A 32 -0.97 -3.88 24.20
CA SER A 32 -1.63 -4.56 25.32
C SER A 32 -2.41 -5.79 24.85
N VAL A 33 -3.16 -5.66 23.76
CA VAL A 33 -3.91 -6.78 23.16
C VAL A 33 -2.96 -7.87 22.68
N ALA A 34 -1.89 -7.51 21.98
CA ALA A 34 -0.88 -8.44 21.49
C ALA A 34 -0.20 -9.24 22.62
N ARG A 35 0.11 -8.58 23.74
CA ARG A 35 0.71 -9.24 24.93
C ARG A 35 -0.27 -10.17 25.63
N ALA A 36 -1.56 -9.82 25.66
CA ALA A 36 -2.60 -10.69 26.20
C ALA A 36 -2.85 -11.91 25.29
N GLY A 37 -2.75 -11.73 23.98
CA GLY A 37 -2.86 -12.79 22.97
C GLY A 37 -1.55 -13.52 22.67
N ALA A 38 -0.67 -13.69 23.66
CA ALA A 38 0.61 -14.36 23.47
C ALA A 38 0.40 -15.78 22.90
N PRO A 39 1.21 -16.20 21.91
CA PRO A 39 1.04 -17.50 21.29
C PRO A 39 1.31 -18.64 22.29
N PRO A 40 0.65 -19.80 22.15
CA PRO A 40 0.85 -20.92 23.07
C PRO A 40 2.29 -21.48 22.96
N PRO A 41 2.77 -22.19 23.99
CA PRO A 41 4.08 -22.84 23.94
C PRO A 41 4.21 -23.74 22.70
N GLY A 42 5.34 -23.63 21.99
CA GLY A 42 5.63 -24.41 20.78
C GLY A 42 5.05 -23.84 19.48
N ALA A 43 4.22 -22.78 19.52
CA ALA A 43 3.72 -22.13 18.30
C ALA A 43 4.78 -21.29 17.56
N LEU A 44 5.89 -20.97 18.23
CA LEU A 44 7.03 -20.29 17.64
C LEU A 44 8.28 -21.18 17.70
N PRO A 45 9.17 -21.09 16.70
CA PRO A 45 10.39 -21.89 16.66
C PRO A 45 11.39 -21.44 17.74
N PRO A 46 12.40 -22.27 18.07
CA PRO A 46 13.39 -21.94 19.10
C PRO A 46 14.15 -20.62 18.86
N ASP A 47 14.31 -20.21 17.59
CA ASP A 47 15.01 -18.99 17.18
C ASP A 47 14.08 -17.77 17.02
N ALA A 48 12.85 -17.83 17.53
CA ALA A 48 11.84 -16.79 17.34
C ALA A 48 12.27 -15.38 17.75
N ALA A 49 13.10 -15.24 18.80
CA ALA A 49 13.64 -13.94 19.19
C ALA A 49 14.44 -13.27 18.06
N GLY A 50 15.23 -14.06 17.31
CA GLY A 50 15.93 -13.61 16.12
C GLY A 50 14.98 -13.23 14.99
N LEU A 51 13.97 -14.06 14.72
CA LEU A 51 12.96 -13.76 13.69
C LEU A 51 12.21 -12.45 13.98
N LEU A 52 11.80 -12.23 15.22
CA LEU A 52 11.11 -11.01 15.64
C LEU A 52 11.99 -9.77 15.49
N ALA A 53 13.28 -9.87 15.85
CA ALA A 53 14.24 -8.79 15.61
C ALA A 53 14.43 -8.52 14.12
N THR A 54 14.54 -9.56 13.29
CA THR A 54 14.69 -9.41 11.84
C THR A 54 13.47 -8.75 11.21
N VAL A 55 12.24 -9.12 11.61
CA VAL A 55 11.03 -8.43 11.15
C VAL A 55 11.08 -6.95 11.54
N ARG A 56 11.37 -6.64 12.80
CA ARG A 56 11.44 -5.25 13.29
C ARG A 56 12.42 -4.41 12.48
N ASP A 57 13.61 -4.94 12.23
CA ASP A 57 14.76 -4.17 11.73
C ASP A 57 14.87 -4.19 10.20
N HIS A 58 14.27 -5.18 9.52
CA HIS A 58 14.45 -5.38 8.08
C HIS A 58 13.15 -5.53 7.28
N ALA A 59 12.00 -5.85 7.89
CA ALA A 59 10.78 -5.92 7.11
C ALA A 59 10.35 -4.52 6.62
N ARG A 60 9.89 -4.45 5.37
CA ARG A 60 9.43 -3.21 4.73
C ARG A 60 7.91 -3.19 4.69
N ILE A 61 7.31 -2.07 5.05
CA ILE A 61 5.89 -1.81 4.80
C ILE A 61 5.78 -1.18 3.41
N THR A 62 4.85 -1.64 2.59
CA THR A 62 4.50 -1.00 1.32
C THR A 62 3.12 -0.38 1.39
N LEU A 63 3.01 0.88 0.94
CA LEU A 63 1.74 1.59 0.79
C LEU A 63 1.37 1.57 -0.69
N ASN A 64 0.53 0.61 -1.10
CA ASN A 64 0.06 0.49 -2.49
C ASN A 64 -1.02 1.54 -2.78
N PHE A 65 -0.90 2.25 -3.90
CA PHE A 65 -1.84 3.28 -4.34
C PHE A 65 -1.95 3.37 -5.87
N HIS A 66 -3.04 3.98 -6.34
CA HIS A 66 -3.19 4.37 -7.74
C HIS A 66 -2.94 5.88 -7.87
N PRO A 67 -1.89 6.32 -8.57
CA PRO A 67 -1.45 7.72 -8.57
C PRO A 67 -2.39 8.68 -9.31
N ASP A 68 -3.23 8.14 -10.20
CA ASP A 68 -4.11 8.86 -11.11
C ASP A 68 -5.55 9.07 -10.56
N ARG A 69 -5.83 8.59 -9.35
CA ARG A 69 -7.17 8.72 -8.75
C ARG A 69 -7.42 10.16 -8.30
N LEU A 70 -8.63 10.66 -8.58
CA LEU A 70 -9.03 12.03 -8.29
C LEU A 70 -9.48 12.20 -6.84
N LEU A 71 -8.86 13.15 -6.16
CA LEU A 71 -9.25 13.69 -4.87
C LEU A 71 -10.52 14.54 -5.01
N ALA A 72 -11.12 14.88 -3.87
CA ALA A 72 -12.33 15.71 -3.81
C ALA A 72 -12.14 17.12 -4.42
N ASP A 73 -10.92 17.64 -4.41
CA ASP A 73 -10.56 18.94 -5.00
C ASP A 73 -10.28 18.87 -6.52
N GLY A 74 -10.42 17.69 -7.13
CA GLY A 74 -10.24 17.48 -8.57
C GLY A 74 -8.82 17.18 -9.01
N ARG A 75 -7.83 17.30 -8.12
CA ARG A 75 -6.44 16.87 -8.38
C ARG A 75 -6.33 15.36 -8.30
N THR A 76 -5.36 14.80 -9.00
CA THR A 76 -4.90 13.43 -8.85
C THR A 76 -4.09 13.27 -7.56
N LEU A 77 -4.01 12.04 -7.06
CA LEU A 77 -3.14 11.71 -5.94
C LEU A 77 -1.67 12.10 -6.26
N ALA A 78 -1.21 11.86 -7.49
CA ALA A 78 0.13 12.25 -7.93
C ALA A 78 0.37 13.77 -7.85
N GLU A 79 -0.58 14.60 -8.27
CA GLU A 79 -0.47 16.06 -8.11
C GLU A 79 -0.40 16.47 -6.64
N SER A 80 -1.22 15.87 -5.78
CA SER A 80 -1.19 16.16 -4.34
C SER A 80 0.11 15.71 -3.68
N LEU A 81 0.61 14.52 -4.02
CA LEU A 81 1.87 14.02 -3.52
C LEU A 81 3.03 14.87 -4.06
N ALA A 82 2.94 15.31 -5.31
CA ALA A 82 3.95 16.18 -5.93
C ALA A 82 3.94 17.62 -5.42
N GLU A 83 2.97 18.04 -4.62
CA GLU A 83 3.00 19.35 -3.97
C GLU A 83 3.94 19.33 -2.75
N ASP A 84 3.81 18.34 -1.87
CA ASP A 84 4.47 18.38 -0.55
C ASP A 84 5.18 17.09 -0.14
N GLY A 85 5.12 16.03 -0.94
CA GLY A 85 5.74 14.74 -0.63
C GLY A 85 5.12 14.04 0.58
N VAL A 86 3.88 14.38 0.96
CA VAL A 86 3.19 13.77 2.12
C VAL A 86 2.19 12.72 1.67
N TYR A 87 2.37 11.50 2.17
CA TYR A 87 1.42 10.41 1.99
C TYR A 87 0.28 10.53 3.01
N ARG A 88 -0.94 10.72 2.50
CA ARG A 88 -2.14 11.01 3.30
C ARG A 88 -3.05 9.79 3.44
N SER A 89 -3.81 9.74 4.52
CA SER A 89 -4.77 8.67 4.81
C SER A 89 -6.04 8.79 3.96
N GLN A 90 -6.89 7.76 3.96
CA GLN A 90 -8.22 7.82 3.35
C GLN A 90 -9.10 8.91 3.99
N TYR A 91 -8.96 9.17 5.29
CA TYR A 91 -9.72 10.21 5.98
C TYR A 91 -9.36 11.63 5.50
N GLU A 92 -8.18 11.80 4.91
CA GLU A 92 -7.73 13.07 4.33
C GLU A 92 -8.04 13.16 2.83
N THR A 93 -7.92 12.04 2.11
CA THR A 93 -8.02 12.01 0.64
C THR A 93 -9.41 11.67 0.12
N GLY A 94 -10.23 10.98 0.93
CA GLY A 94 -11.48 10.33 0.49
C GLY A 94 -11.28 9.13 -0.44
N LEU A 95 -10.04 8.79 -0.81
CA LEU A 95 -9.72 7.72 -1.75
C LEU A 95 -9.64 6.35 -1.06
N SER A 96 -10.23 5.33 -1.68
CA SER A 96 -10.12 3.96 -1.19
C SER A 96 -10.22 2.94 -2.29
N ASN A 97 -9.33 1.95 -2.23
CA ASN A 97 -9.44 0.68 -2.94
C ASN A 97 -9.89 -0.45 -1.98
N GLY A 98 -10.14 -0.14 -0.72
CA GLY A 98 -10.76 -1.04 0.27
C GLY A 98 -12.21 -0.65 0.54
N SER A 99 -12.55 -0.49 1.82
CA SER A 99 -13.84 0.06 2.26
C SER A 99 -13.90 1.58 2.03
N ARG A 100 -15.01 2.08 1.47
CA ARG A 100 -15.25 3.53 1.24
C ARG A 100 -15.90 4.23 2.43
N THR A 101 -15.99 3.58 3.58
CA THR A 101 -16.77 4.04 4.75
C THR A 101 -15.91 4.73 5.84
N ALA A 102 -14.83 5.40 5.43
CA ALA A 102 -13.93 6.14 6.33
C ALA A 102 -14.50 7.53 6.65
N PHE A 103 -15.57 7.56 7.43
CA PHE A 103 -16.19 8.77 7.95
C PHE A 103 -16.81 8.45 9.31
N PRO A 104 -17.02 9.43 10.19
CA PRO A 104 -17.59 9.20 11.51
C PRO A 104 -18.87 8.35 11.47
N GLY A 105 -18.89 7.21 12.18
CA GLY A 105 -20.01 6.26 12.20
C GLY A 105 -20.10 5.29 11.00
N GLY A 106 -19.17 5.34 10.04
CA GLY A 106 -19.06 4.34 8.97
C GLY A 106 -18.46 3.01 9.47
N LEU A 107 -18.51 1.95 8.64
CA LEU A 107 -17.93 0.64 9.00
C LEU A 107 -16.44 0.74 9.29
N ARG A 108 -15.72 1.54 8.49
CA ARG A 108 -14.29 1.82 8.71
C ARG A 108 -14.03 2.74 9.93
N ASP A 109 -15.03 3.37 10.50
CA ASP A 109 -14.85 4.05 11.77
C ASP A 109 -14.98 3.04 12.92
N GLY A 110 -16.04 2.22 12.89
CA GLY A 110 -16.31 1.21 13.92
C GLY A 110 -15.22 0.14 14.07
N TRP A 111 -14.64 -0.35 12.96
CA TRP A 111 -13.54 -1.32 13.07
C TRP A 111 -12.24 -0.71 13.65
N GLU A 112 -11.99 0.60 13.48
CA GLU A 112 -10.81 1.33 13.97
C GLU A 112 -11.03 1.67 15.44
N ASP A 113 -12.30 1.83 15.84
CA ASP A 113 -12.71 1.95 17.24
C ASP A 113 -12.32 0.69 18.02
N ALA A 114 -12.73 -0.47 17.50
CA ALA A 114 -12.39 -1.76 18.06
C ALA A 114 -10.88 -2.04 18.02
N LEU A 115 -10.23 -1.81 16.87
CA LEU A 115 -8.81 -2.12 16.64
C LEU A 115 -7.88 -1.28 17.53
N PHE A 116 -8.23 -0.01 17.77
CA PHE A 116 -7.38 0.94 18.49
C PHE A 116 -7.93 1.34 19.87
N GLY A 117 -8.97 0.66 20.35
CA GLY A 117 -9.56 0.91 21.67
C GLY A 117 -10.08 2.33 21.82
N GLY A 118 -10.73 2.86 20.79
CA GLY A 118 -11.28 4.21 20.76
C GLY A 118 -10.26 5.35 20.78
N ALA A 119 -8.96 5.06 20.61
CA ALA A 119 -7.91 6.07 20.62
C ALA A 119 -8.15 7.21 19.61
N TYR A 120 -8.81 6.91 18.50
CA TYR A 120 -9.13 7.86 17.43
C TYR A 120 -10.53 8.48 17.49
N HIS A 121 -11.34 8.06 18.47
CA HIS A 121 -12.69 8.59 18.70
C HIS A 121 -12.73 9.58 19.87
N ALA A 122 -11.59 9.84 20.50
CA ALA A 122 -11.46 10.88 21.50
C ALA A 122 -11.74 12.28 20.89
N ALA A 123 -12.31 13.17 21.71
CA ALA A 123 -12.61 14.53 21.29
C ALA A 123 -11.34 15.27 20.80
N GLY A 124 -11.44 15.96 19.67
CA GLY A 124 -10.37 16.76 19.10
C GLY A 124 -9.37 16.01 18.21
N VAL A 125 -9.52 14.69 18.04
CA VAL A 125 -8.72 13.92 17.08
C VAL A 125 -9.07 14.33 15.64
N ARG A 126 -8.05 14.65 14.85
CA ARG A 126 -8.19 15.11 13.46
C ARG A 126 -8.08 13.94 12.47
N PRO A 127 -8.73 14.04 11.28
CA PRO A 127 -8.56 13.09 10.17
C PRO A 127 -7.09 12.72 9.86
N ALA A 128 -6.19 13.71 9.88
CA ALA A 128 -4.76 13.51 9.61
C ALA A 128 -4.02 12.67 10.66
N GLU A 129 -4.61 12.46 11.84
CA GLU A 129 -4.03 11.63 12.90
C GLU A 129 -4.35 10.14 12.71
N ARG A 130 -5.38 9.81 11.91
CA ARG A 130 -5.78 8.45 11.57
C ARG A 130 -4.65 7.74 10.82
N PRO A 131 -4.52 6.41 10.97
CA PRO A 131 -3.37 5.70 10.45
C PRO A 131 -3.44 5.53 8.93
N LYS A 132 -2.28 5.39 8.31
CA LYS A 132 -2.13 5.06 6.89
C LYS A 132 -2.00 3.56 6.77
N TYR A 133 -2.77 2.95 5.87
CA TYR A 133 -2.83 1.50 5.71
C TYR A 133 -1.88 1.06 4.60
N GLY A 134 -1.17 -0.03 4.86
CA GLY A 134 -0.33 -0.75 3.92
C GLY A 134 -0.22 -2.22 4.33
N ALA A 135 0.83 -2.88 3.85
CA ALA A 135 1.09 -4.27 4.20
C ALA A 135 2.59 -4.56 4.32
N LEU A 136 2.94 -5.57 5.12
CA LEU A 136 4.31 -5.97 5.37
C LEU A 136 4.83 -6.87 4.23
N ASN A 137 5.82 -6.38 3.48
CA ASN A 137 6.36 -7.06 2.30
C ASN A 137 7.47 -8.06 2.66
N LEU A 138 7.12 -9.12 3.39
CA LEU A 138 8.06 -10.16 3.82
C LEU A 138 8.70 -10.94 2.67
N ARG A 139 8.01 -11.00 1.52
CA ARG A 139 8.49 -11.67 0.29
C ARG A 139 9.23 -10.72 -0.65
N GLN A 140 9.34 -9.44 -0.29
CA GLN A 140 9.99 -8.39 -1.08
C GLN A 140 9.48 -8.30 -2.52
N TYR A 141 8.20 -8.59 -2.74
CA TYR A 141 7.63 -8.61 -4.08
C TYR A 141 7.71 -7.22 -4.74
N PRO A 142 8.06 -7.14 -6.03
CA PRO A 142 8.25 -5.89 -6.75
C PRO A 142 6.94 -5.12 -6.98
N ASP A 143 5.78 -5.76 -6.92
CA ASP A 143 4.45 -5.15 -6.95
C ASP A 143 3.93 -4.76 -5.54
N GLY A 144 4.77 -4.90 -4.51
CA GLY A 144 4.44 -4.61 -3.12
C GLY A 144 3.69 -5.76 -2.43
N ALA A 145 3.42 -5.59 -1.13
CA ALA A 145 2.76 -6.61 -0.32
C ALA A 145 1.27 -6.79 -0.62
N ALA A 146 0.60 -5.74 -1.10
CA ALA A 146 -0.84 -5.76 -1.36
C ALA A 146 -1.19 -5.03 -2.68
N PRO A 147 -0.76 -5.55 -3.84
CA PRO A 147 -1.02 -4.97 -5.17
C PRO A 147 -2.50 -4.78 -5.49
N ARG A 148 -3.42 -5.46 -4.78
CA ARG A 148 -4.87 -5.24 -4.90
C ARG A 148 -5.27 -3.76 -4.73
N PHE A 149 -4.51 -2.99 -3.94
CA PHE A 149 -4.86 -1.63 -3.55
C PHE A 149 -4.21 -0.55 -4.42
N GLY A 150 -3.34 -0.92 -5.34
CA GLY A 150 -2.66 0.06 -6.16
C GLY A 150 -1.60 -0.53 -7.06
N SER A 151 -1.40 0.13 -8.18
CA SER A 151 -0.37 -0.19 -9.17
C SER A 151 1.00 0.30 -8.76
N CYS A 152 1.10 1.45 -8.09
CA CYS A 152 2.37 1.95 -7.54
C CYS A 152 2.43 1.70 -6.03
N HIS A 153 3.62 1.78 -5.43
CA HIS A 153 3.72 1.78 -3.98
C HIS A 153 4.89 2.60 -3.44
N VAL A 154 4.72 3.13 -2.24
CA VAL A 154 5.85 3.65 -1.44
C VAL A 154 6.41 2.49 -0.62
N ARG A 155 7.70 2.19 -0.77
CA ARG A 155 8.42 1.25 0.10
C ARG A 155 9.02 2.02 1.26
N LEU A 156 8.51 1.77 2.47
CA LEU A 156 8.91 2.51 3.67
C LEU A 156 10.18 1.95 4.29
N ARG A 157 11.00 2.82 4.88
CA ARG A 157 12.17 2.43 5.68
C ARG A 157 11.74 1.59 6.89
N PRO A 158 12.55 0.60 7.34
CA PRO A 158 12.19 -0.25 8.49
C PRO A 158 11.95 0.51 9.79
N ALA A 159 12.57 1.69 9.94
CA ALA A 159 12.38 2.54 11.11
C ALA A 159 10.89 2.92 11.33
N VAL A 160 10.07 2.91 10.28
CA VAL A 160 8.63 3.16 10.38
C VAL A 160 7.90 2.06 11.17
N ASN A 161 8.44 0.84 11.23
CA ASN A 161 7.85 -0.27 12.01
C ASN A 161 7.65 0.12 13.49
N ALA A 162 8.53 0.96 14.06
CA ALA A 162 8.44 1.41 15.45
C ALA A 162 7.14 2.18 15.78
N ARG A 163 6.46 2.71 14.76
CA ARG A 163 5.18 3.43 14.87
C ARG A 163 4.08 2.78 14.04
N ALA A 164 4.20 1.47 13.77
CA ALA A 164 3.19 0.69 13.08
C ALA A 164 2.54 -0.35 14.00
N THR A 165 1.28 -0.63 13.74
CA THR A 165 0.57 -1.84 14.21
C THR A 165 0.40 -2.80 13.05
N PHE A 166 0.17 -4.07 13.38
CA PHE A 166 0.05 -5.14 12.42
C PHE A 166 -1.11 -6.05 12.78
N CYS A 167 -1.79 -6.58 11.78
CA CYS A 167 -2.72 -7.67 11.96
C CYS A 167 -2.51 -8.77 10.91
N HIS A 168 -2.62 -10.01 11.37
CA HIS A 168 -2.67 -11.15 10.47
C HIS A 168 -4.06 -11.20 9.83
N ASN A 169 -4.11 -11.17 8.49
CA ASN A 169 -5.32 -11.00 7.69
C ASN A 169 -5.97 -9.60 7.84
N ASP A 170 -7.05 -9.36 7.09
CA ASP A 170 -7.67 -8.03 6.94
C ASP A 170 -8.39 -7.56 8.22
N SER A 171 -8.19 -6.29 8.60
CA SER A 171 -8.73 -5.74 9.85
C SER A 171 -10.27 -5.68 9.92
N HIS A 172 -11.00 -5.77 8.80
CA HIS A 172 -12.48 -5.87 8.83
C HIS A 172 -13.05 -7.18 9.29
N LEU A 173 -12.23 -8.22 9.40
CA LEU A 173 -12.70 -9.52 9.84
C LEU A 173 -12.62 -9.69 11.36
N GLY A 174 -12.22 -8.64 12.09
CA GLY A 174 -11.98 -8.73 13.54
C GLY A 174 -10.74 -9.57 13.83
N PRO A 175 -9.54 -9.12 13.43
CA PRO A 175 -8.33 -9.93 13.46
C PRO A 175 -7.98 -10.38 14.88
N ALA A 176 -7.85 -11.70 15.05
CA ALA A 176 -7.49 -12.30 16.34
C ALA A 176 -6.02 -12.06 16.73
N HIS A 177 -5.16 -11.81 15.74
CA HIS A 177 -3.71 -11.71 15.93
C HIS A 177 -3.22 -10.32 15.58
N LEU A 178 -3.07 -9.51 16.62
CA LEU A 178 -2.56 -8.16 16.56
C LEU A 178 -1.11 -8.08 17.04
N GLY A 179 -0.38 -7.07 16.57
CA GLY A 179 0.99 -6.84 16.98
C GLY A 179 1.44 -5.39 16.82
N THR A 180 2.47 -5.04 17.59
CA THR A 180 3.35 -3.89 17.34
C THR A 180 4.74 -4.42 17.01
N ALA A 181 5.65 -3.58 16.52
CA ALA A 181 7.02 -4.00 16.22
C ALA A 181 7.76 -4.63 17.43
N ASP A 182 7.42 -4.23 18.65
CA ASP A 182 7.96 -4.79 19.90
C ASP A 182 7.07 -5.86 20.56
N SER A 183 5.98 -6.26 19.92
CA SER A 183 5.07 -7.32 20.39
C SER A 183 4.45 -8.04 19.19
N PHE A 184 5.30 -8.47 18.25
CA PHE A 184 4.89 -9.07 16.97
C PHE A 184 4.65 -10.58 17.03
N ALA A 185 4.93 -11.23 18.18
CA ALA A 185 4.87 -12.67 18.35
C ALA A 185 3.52 -13.32 17.94
N PRO A 186 2.33 -12.74 18.27
CA PRO A 186 1.06 -13.32 17.84
C PRO A 186 0.88 -13.34 16.32
N VAL A 187 1.31 -12.25 15.65
CA VAL A 187 1.24 -12.13 14.18
C VAL A 187 2.18 -13.11 13.52
N LEU A 188 3.41 -13.25 14.03
CA LEU A 188 4.38 -14.22 13.51
C LEU A 188 3.89 -15.66 13.69
N ALA A 189 3.31 -16.01 14.85
CA ALA A 189 2.79 -17.34 15.09
C ALA A 189 1.65 -17.70 14.13
N ALA A 190 0.70 -16.78 13.92
CA ALA A 190 -0.38 -16.95 12.95
C ALA A 190 0.16 -17.13 11.52
N LEU A 191 1.13 -16.30 11.13
CA LEU A 191 1.77 -16.40 9.83
C LEU A 191 2.46 -17.75 9.62
N LEU A 192 3.19 -18.25 10.62
CA LEU A 192 3.87 -19.54 10.53
C LEU A 192 2.90 -20.73 10.50
N ALA A 193 1.74 -20.60 11.13
CA ALA A 193 0.71 -21.63 11.09
C ALA A 193 0.10 -21.78 9.69
N GLU A 194 -0.13 -20.67 8.99
CA GLU A 194 -0.65 -20.67 7.62
C GLU A 194 0.45 -20.90 6.57
N GLN A 195 1.65 -20.39 6.82
CA GLN A 195 2.79 -20.41 5.90
C GLN A 195 4.07 -20.85 6.62
N PRO A 196 4.30 -22.17 6.76
CA PRO A 196 5.47 -22.70 7.46
C PRO A 196 6.82 -22.23 6.87
N ASP A 197 6.87 -21.86 5.59
CA ASP A 197 8.05 -21.31 4.91
C ASP A 197 8.37 -19.86 5.35
N ALA A 198 7.45 -19.16 6.01
CA ALA A 198 7.64 -17.77 6.40
C ALA A 198 8.82 -17.54 7.36
N ALA A 199 9.19 -18.54 8.17
CA ALA A 199 10.39 -18.44 9.00
C ALA A 199 11.66 -18.33 8.14
N ALA A 200 11.76 -19.09 7.06
CA ALA A 200 12.90 -19.03 6.16
C ALA A 200 12.96 -17.67 5.43
N LEU A 201 11.81 -17.16 5.00
CA LEU A 201 11.70 -15.84 4.37
C LEU A 201 12.14 -14.72 5.31
N VAL A 202 11.67 -14.75 6.57
CA VAL A 202 12.06 -13.77 7.58
C VAL A 202 13.57 -13.80 7.81
N ARG A 203 14.19 -14.99 7.92
CA ARG A 203 15.65 -15.11 8.12
C ARG A 203 16.46 -14.45 7.02
N THR A 204 15.97 -14.51 5.77
CA THR A 204 16.72 -14.01 4.62
C THR A 204 16.46 -12.54 4.31
N LEU A 205 15.47 -11.88 4.93
CA LEU A 205 15.16 -10.45 4.73
C LEU A 205 16.37 -9.50 4.67
N PRO A 206 17.41 -9.62 5.53
CA PRO A 206 18.54 -8.70 5.49
C PRO A 206 19.44 -8.84 4.26
N HIS A 207 19.36 -9.96 3.54
CA HIS A 207 20.35 -10.38 2.53
C HIS A 207 19.75 -10.87 1.22
N ALA A 208 18.47 -11.25 1.21
CA ALA A 208 17.82 -11.80 0.04
C ALA A 208 17.68 -10.71 -1.03
N PRO A 209 18.09 -10.99 -2.28
CA PRO A 209 17.72 -10.12 -3.39
C PRO A 209 16.19 -10.16 -3.55
N ALA A 210 15.62 -9.01 -3.93
CA ALA A 210 14.21 -8.96 -4.28
C ALA A 210 13.93 -9.90 -5.48
N PRO A 211 12.83 -10.66 -5.47
CA PRO A 211 12.44 -11.48 -6.61
C PRO A 211 12.18 -10.61 -7.85
N ALA A 212 12.53 -11.14 -9.03
CA ALA A 212 12.23 -10.47 -10.30
C ALA A 212 10.74 -10.54 -10.68
N SER A 213 10.03 -11.57 -10.20
CA SER A 213 8.63 -11.81 -10.53
C SER A 213 7.68 -11.16 -9.51
N PRO A 214 6.54 -10.61 -9.96
CA PRO A 214 5.52 -10.07 -9.07
C PRO A 214 4.86 -11.16 -8.23
N GLY A 215 4.44 -10.80 -7.01
CA GLY A 215 3.75 -11.70 -6.10
C GLY A 215 2.28 -11.91 -6.44
N ARG A 216 1.61 -10.90 -7.02
CA ARG A 216 0.18 -10.94 -7.36
C ARG A 216 -0.72 -11.28 -6.16
N SER A 217 -0.27 -10.96 -4.95
CA SER A 217 -0.98 -11.29 -3.73
C SER A 217 -2.21 -10.40 -3.56
N LEU A 218 -3.38 -10.97 -3.83
CA LEU A 218 -4.64 -10.24 -3.69
C LEU A 218 -5.20 -10.27 -2.28
N ASP A 219 -4.96 -11.32 -1.50
CA ASP A 219 -5.61 -11.48 -0.20
C ASP A 219 -4.67 -12.04 0.88
N ALA A 220 -3.44 -12.43 0.54
CA ALA A 220 -2.46 -12.99 1.49
C ALA A 220 -1.42 -11.95 1.87
N TYR A 221 -1.71 -11.16 2.90
CA TYR A 221 -0.79 -10.16 3.45
C TYR A 221 -0.98 -9.97 4.95
N VAL A 222 0.11 -9.57 5.63
CA VAL A 222 0.03 -8.98 6.97
C VAL A 222 -0.25 -7.50 6.78
N GLU A 223 -1.43 -7.05 7.19
CA GLU A 223 -1.80 -5.64 7.10
C GLU A 223 -1.01 -4.84 8.14
N ALA A 224 -0.61 -3.63 7.75
CA ALA A 224 0.14 -2.70 8.60
C ALA A 224 -0.56 -1.34 8.64
N GLN A 225 -0.77 -0.80 9.85
CA GLN A 225 -1.31 0.54 10.04
C GLN A 225 -0.22 1.45 10.62
N VAL A 226 0.19 2.44 9.84
CA VAL A 226 1.26 3.38 10.20
C VAL A 226 0.68 4.60 10.89
N HIS A 227 1.13 4.85 12.11
CA HIS A 227 0.71 5.98 12.94
C HIS A 227 1.68 7.16 12.77
N GLY A 228 1.14 8.38 12.65
CA GLY A 228 1.93 9.60 12.47
C GLY A 228 1.93 10.15 11.03
N PRO A 229 2.59 11.29 10.80
CA PRO A 229 2.82 11.80 9.44
C PRO A 229 3.69 10.84 8.62
N LEU A 230 3.56 10.87 7.30
CA LEU A 230 4.39 10.09 6.39
C LEU A 230 4.91 11.01 5.29
N SER A 231 6.22 11.26 5.30
CA SER A 231 6.89 12.05 4.27
C SER A 231 7.80 11.14 3.44
N LEU A 232 7.82 11.34 2.12
CA LEU A 232 8.74 10.61 1.26
C LEU A 232 10.21 10.85 1.65
N ALA A 233 10.56 12.07 2.09
CA ALA A 233 11.94 12.42 2.41
C ALA A 233 12.48 11.63 3.61
N GLU A 234 11.64 11.44 4.62
CA GLU A 234 12.04 10.84 5.89
C GLU A 234 11.77 9.34 5.93
N ASP A 235 10.63 8.92 5.38
CA ASP A 235 10.07 7.60 5.62
C ASP A 235 10.18 6.67 4.41
N ALA A 236 10.35 7.19 3.19
CA ALA A 236 10.44 6.34 2.00
C ALA A 236 11.89 5.94 1.72
N GLU A 237 12.05 4.65 1.43
CA GLU A 237 13.27 4.12 0.81
C GLU A 237 13.20 4.27 -0.70
N ALA A 238 12.07 3.88 -1.30
CA ALA A 238 11.83 3.96 -2.73
C ALA A 238 10.36 4.27 -3.03
N LEU A 239 10.14 4.89 -4.19
CA LEU A 239 8.85 5.04 -4.84
C LEU A 239 8.83 4.12 -6.06
N VAL A 240 8.06 3.04 -5.97
CA VAL A 240 8.01 2.00 -7.01
C VAL A 240 6.80 2.23 -7.90
N LEU A 241 7.03 2.35 -9.20
CA LEU A 241 6.05 2.79 -10.19
C LEU A 241 5.66 1.69 -11.17
N ASP A 242 4.41 1.74 -11.62
CA ASP A 242 3.93 0.90 -12.73
C ASP A 242 4.41 1.47 -14.07
N PRO A 243 4.95 0.64 -14.98
CA PRO A 243 5.53 1.07 -16.24
C PRO A 243 4.54 1.74 -17.19
N SER A 244 3.23 1.56 -17.01
CA SER A 244 2.21 2.29 -17.77
C SER A 244 2.24 3.81 -17.53
N PHE A 245 2.87 4.27 -16.45
CA PHE A 245 3.07 5.69 -16.20
C PHE A 245 4.36 6.27 -16.81
N ASP A 246 5.23 5.46 -17.42
CA ASP A 246 6.43 5.98 -18.09
C ASP A 246 6.04 6.89 -19.27
N GLY A 247 6.69 8.06 -19.34
CA GLY A 247 6.38 9.10 -20.32
C GLY A 247 5.01 9.80 -20.13
N THR A 248 4.30 9.55 -19.02
CA THR A 248 3.06 10.26 -18.68
C THR A 248 3.32 11.45 -17.75
N GLU A 249 2.36 12.38 -17.66
CA GLU A 249 2.40 13.46 -16.69
C GLU A 249 2.43 12.93 -15.24
N THR A 250 1.64 11.90 -14.95
CA THR A 250 1.64 11.21 -13.65
C THR A 250 3.03 10.68 -13.29
N GLY A 251 3.70 9.97 -14.21
CA GLY A 251 5.05 9.47 -14.00
C GLY A 251 6.07 10.59 -13.77
N ARG A 252 5.97 11.69 -14.54
CA ARG A 252 6.81 12.89 -14.37
C ARG A 252 6.65 13.50 -12.98
N LEU A 253 5.41 13.73 -12.51
CA LEU A 253 5.13 14.30 -11.19
C LEU A 253 5.71 13.44 -10.05
N LEU A 254 5.58 12.12 -10.17
CA LEU A 254 6.12 11.16 -9.20
C LEU A 254 7.65 11.13 -9.19
N ALA A 255 8.29 11.22 -10.37
CA ALA A 255 9.74 11.32 -10.47
C ALA A 255 10.26 12.66 -9.88
N GLU A 256 9.57 13.77 -10.14
CA GLU A 256 9.93 15.08 -9.60
C GLU A 256 9.85 15.12 -8.07
N VAL A 257 8.78 14.59 -7.47
CA VAL A 257 8.68 14.54 -6.00
C VAL A 257 9.71 13.62 -5.39
N ALA A 258 9.96 12.45 -5.98
CA ALA A 258 10.97 11.52 -5.51
C ALA A 258 12.37 12.15 -5.55
N ALA A 259 12.71 12.87 -6.62
CA ALA A 259 13.96 13.61 -6.72
C ALA A 259 14.08 14.70 -5.64
N ARG A 260 13.02 15.48 -5.39
CA ARG A 260 13.03 16.51 -4.33
C ARG A 260 13.11 15.93 -2.92
N SER A 261 12.56 14.73 -2.71
CA SER A 261 12.62 14.04 -1.41
C SER A 261 13.87 13.18 -1.23
N GLY A 262 14.73 13.04 -2.24
CA GLY A 262 15.87 12.11 -2.18
C GLY A 262 15.45 10.64 -2.12
N THR A 263 14.27 10.32 -2.66
CA THR A 263 13.72 8.97 -2.74
C THR A 263 14.05 8.35 -4.09
N GLU A 264 14.49 7.09 -4.10
CA GLU A 264 14.78 6.37 -5.34
C GLU A 264 13.48 6.04 -6.09
N VAL A 265 13.51 6.14 -7.41
CA VAL A 265 12.40 5.68 -8.26
C VAL A 265 12.76 4.33 -8.85
N GLU A 266 11.92 3.35 -8.61
CA GLU A 266 12.03 2.01 -9.19
C GLU A 266 10.79 1.68 -10.02
N TRP A 267 10.91 0.68 -10.88
CA TRP A 267 9.83 0.23 -11.75
C TRP A 267 9.64 -1.27 -11.59
N HIS A 268 8.40 -1.72 -11.43
CA HIS A 268 8.07 -3.14 -11.51
C HIS A 268 7.64 -3.50 -12.94
N THR A 269 7.29 -4.76 -13.17
CA THR A 269 6.99 -5.25 -14.52
C THR A 269 5.61 -4.86 -15.06
N GLY A 270 4.77 -4.18 -14.28
CA GLY A 270 3.38 -3.88 -14.63
C GLY A 270 2.48 -5.11 -14.82
N PHE A 271 1.21 -4.84 -15.08
CA PHE A 271 0.22 -5.85 -15.49
C PHE A 271 -0.57 -5.36 -16.69
N ALA A 272 -0.54 -6.12 -17.77
CA ALA A 272 -1.19 -5.79 -19.02
C ALA A 272 -2.07 -6.95 -19.51
N LEU A 273 -3.26 -6.65 -20.00
CA LEU A 273 -4.22 -7.66 -20.46
C LEU A 273 -5.06 -7.13 -21.62
N ARG A 274 -5.36 -7.96 -22.64
CA ARG A 274 -6.33 -7.60 -23.68
C ARG A 274 -7.76 -7.94 -23.22
N PRO A 275 -8.79 -7.25 -23.71
CA PRO A 275 -10.17 -7.52 -23.28
C PRO A 275 -10.64 -8.97 -23.45
N HIS A 276 -10.18 -9.68 -24.48
CA HIS A 276 -10.56 -11.08 -24.73
C HIS A 276 -9.84 -12.08 -23.81
N GLU A 277 -8.82 -11.65 -23.08
CA GLU A 277 -8.10 -12.47 -22.10
C GLU A 277 -8.70 -12.34 -20.68
N VAL A 278 -9.73 -11.51 -20.50
CA VAL A 278 -10.42 -11.33 -19.22
C VAL A 278 -11.21 -12.59 -18.88
N ASP A 279 -10.88 -13.18 -17.73
CA ASP A 279 -11.64 -14.28 -17.14
C ASP A 279 -13.00 -13.77 -16.62
N ALA A 280 -14.09 -14.31 -17.18
CA ALA A 280 -15.46 -13.95 -16.83
C ALA A 280 -15.91 -14.49 -15.46
N GLU A 281 -15.26 -15.53 -14.95
CA GLU A 281 -15.59 -16.13 -13.65
C GLU A 281 -14.94 -15.34 -12.50
N PHE A 282 -13.79 -14.70 -12.75
CA PHE A 282 -13.09 -13.92 -11.75
C PHE A 282 -13.63 -12.49 -11.63
N ARG A 283 -14.20 -12.15 -10.46
CA ARG A 283 -14.88 -10.86 -10.17
C ARG A 283 -16.16 -10.61 -10.99
N GLY A 284 -16.64 -11.63 -11.69
CA GLY A 284 -17.96 -11.68 -12.31
C GLY A 284 -17.99 -11.25 -13.79
N PRO A 285 -19.04 -11.66 -14.52
CA PRO A 285 -19.08 -11.61 -15.98
C PRO A 285 -19.09 -10.18 -16.55
N VAL A 286 -19.47 -9.17 -15.74
CA VAL A 286 -19.46 -7.76 -16.13
C VAL A 286 -18.05 -7.24 -16.45
N MET A 287 -17.00 -7.90 -15.96
CA MET A 287 -15.61 -7.53 -16.23
C MET A 287 -15.27 -7.59 -17.73
N VAL A 288 -15.80 -8.55 -18.48
CA VAL A 288 -15.50 -8.73 -19.91
C VAL A 288 -16.00 -7.56 -20.77
N PRO A 289 -17.30 -7.19 -20.75
CA PRO A 289 -17.76 -6.05 -21.53
C PRO A 289 -17.19 -4.72 -21.00
N LEU A 290 -16.92 -4.61 -19.70
CA LEU A 290 -16.31 -3.40 -19.11
C LEU A 290 -14.89 -3.19 -19.63
N ALA A 291 -14.09 -4.26 -19.64
CA ALA A 291 -12.76 -4.29 -20.20
C ALA A 291 -12.76 -3.85 -21.66
N ALA A 292 -13.69 -4.37 -22.48
CA ALA A 292 -13.84 -3.95 -23.87
C ALA A 292 -14.18 -2.46 -24.01
N ARG A 293 -15.11 -1.95 -23.19
CA ARG A 293 -15.51 -0.54 -23.18
C ARG A 293 -14.39 0.41 -22.75
N ILE A 294 -13.62 0.04 -21.72
CA ILE A 294 -12.48 0.85 -21.25
C ILE A 294 -11.39 0.84 -22.31
N CYS A 295 -11.05 -0.35 -22.82
CA CYS A 295 -10.00 -0.52 -23.82
C CYS A 295 -10.31 0.29 -25.08
N SER A 296 -11.53 0.21 -25.63
CA SER A 296 -11.89 0.94 -26.86
C SER A 296 -11.84 2.46 -26.70
N SER A 297 -12.01 2.97 -25.48
CA SER A 297 -12.12 4.41 -25.23
C SER A 297 -10.82 5.06 -24.79
N TYR A 298 -9.97 4.33 -24.07
CA TYR A 298 -8.78 4.89 -23.44
C TYR A 298 -7.47 4.24 -23.92
N ALA A 299 -7.49 2.96 -24.33
CA ALA A 299 -6.26 2.26 -24.71
C ALA A 299 -5.86 2.54 -26.16
N ARG A 300 -4.65 3.07 -26.39
CA ARG A 300 -4.12 3.31 -27.74
C ARG A 300 -3.73 2.01 -28.47
N ARG A 301 -3.35 0.97 -27.73
CA ARG A 301 -2.79 -0.29 -28.27
C ARG A 301 -3.71 -1.50 -28.09
N GLY A 302 -4.97 -1.29 -27.70
CA GLY A 302 -5.89 -2.40 -27.44
C GLY A 302 -5.52 -3.24 -26.21
N VAL A 303 -4.78 -2.67 -25.26
CA VAL A 303 -4.29 -3.32 -24.04
C VAL A 303 -4.73 -2.51 -22.83
N LEU A 304 -5.20 -3.19 -21.80
CA LEU A 304 -5.53 -2.63 -20.50
C LEU A 304 -4.30 -2.69 -19.61
N ASP A 305 -3.97 -1.56 -18.99
CA ASP A 305 -2.94 -1.42 -17.96
C ASP A 305 -3.44 -0.46 -16.86
N ALA A 306 -2.59 -0.16 -15.87
CA ALA A 306 -2.98 0.69 -14.75
C ALA A 306 -3.39 2.11 -15.19
N GLU A 307 -2.63 2.73 -16.10
CA GLU A 307 -2.91 4.07 -16.65
C GLU A 307 -4.26 4.13 -17.37
N VAL A 308 -4.56 3.14 -18.20
CA VAL A 308 -5.82 3.04 -18.94
C VAL A 308 -7.01 2.92 -17.98
N LEU A 309 -6.89 2.07 -16.94
CA LEU A 309 -7.90 1.96 -15.89
C LEU A 309 -8.03 3.27 -15.08
N GLY A 310 -6.93 4.00 -14.90
CA GLY A 310 -6.91 5.32 -14.30
C GLY A 310 -7.69 6.38 -15.04
N ARG A 311 -7.49 6.46 -16.35
CA ARG A 311 -8.26 7.36 -17.21
C ARG A 311 -9.75 7.06 -17.17
N ALA A 312 -10.12 5.77 -17.14
CA ALA A 312 -11.50 5.36 -16.94
C ALA A 312 -12.03 5.81 -15.56
N ALA A 313 -11.31 5.55 -14.46
CA ALA A 313 -11.71 5.97 -13.13
C ALA A 313 -11.89 7.49 -13.00
N ALA A 314 -10.98 8.28 -13.59
CA ALA A 314 -11.08 9.74 -13.63
C ALA A 314 -12.30 10.21 -14.44
N SER A 315 -12.59 9.56 -15.57
CA SER A 315 -13.78 9.84 -16.39
C SER A 315 -15.08 9.50 -15.66
N VAL A 316 -15.13 8.43 -14.86
CA VAL A 316 -16.30 8.11 -14.02
C VAL A 316 -16.65 9.26 -13.06
N VAL A 317 -15.62 9.96 -12.55
CA VAL A 317 -15.80 11.10 -11.64
C VAL A 317 -16.16 12.38 -12.40
N ARG A 318 -15.47 12.67 -13.50
CA ARG A 318 -15.64 13.93 -14.26
C ARG A 318 -16.89 13.93 -15.15
N GLU A 319 -17.26 12.77 -15.67
CA GLU A 319 -18.30 12.60 -16.69
C GLU A 319 -19.25 11.43 -16.32
N PRO A 320 -19.90 11.46 -15.13
CA PRO A 320 -20.68 10.33 -14.64
C PRO A 320 -21.82 9.91 -15.58
N ALA A 321 -22.37 10.85 -16.37
CA ALA A 321 -23.41 10.56 -17.35
C ALA A 321 -22.93 9.57 -18.45
N ALA A 322 -21.65 9.59 -18.82
CA ALA A 322 -21.07 8.67 -19.81
C ALA A 322 -21.03 7.21 -19.32
N TRP A 323 -21.23 7.00 -18.01
CA TRP A 323 -21.14 5.72 -17.32
C TRP A 323 -22.48 5.22 -16.79
N ALA A 324 -23.58 5.97 -16.97
CA ALA A 324 -24.88 5.67 -16.37
C ALA A 324 -25.42 4.26 -16.69
N GLN A 325 -25.09 3.71 -17.87
CA GLN A 325 -25.48 2.34 -18.25
C GLN A 325 -24.83 1.25 -17.38
N TRP A 326 -23.74 1.57 -16.69
CA TRP A 326 -22.99 0.66 -15.81
C TRP A 326 -23.40 0.81 -14.33
N GLY A 327 -24.35 1.70 -14.02
CA GLY A 327 -24.81 1.95 -12.65
C GLY A 327 -24.36 3.30 -12.11
N SER A 328 -24.46 3.45 -10.79
CA SER A 328 -24.02 4.63 -10.05
C SER A 328 -22.50 4.81 -10.13
N ARG A 329 -22.03 6.05 -9.90
CA ARG A 329 -20.60 6.37 -9.84
C ARG A 329 -19.82 5.41 -8.95
N ASP A 330 -20.37 5.07 -7.79
CA ASP A 330 -19.68 4.21 -6.81
C ASP A 330 -19.63 2.75 -7.27
N GLU A 331 -20.68 2.24 -7.91
CA GLU A 331 -20.68 0.90 -8.52
C GLU A 331 -19.65 0.81 -9.65
N VAL A 332 -19.58 1.81 -10.53
CA VAL A 332 -18.63 1.79 -11.64
C VAL A 332 -17.19 1.87 -11.14
N LEU A 333 -16.89 2.70 -10.14
CA LEU A 333 -15.56 2.72 -9.50
C LEU A 333 -15.22 1.38 -8.85
N GLN A 334 -16.21 0.69 -8.26
CA GLN A 334 -16.02 -0.66 -7.73
C GLN A 334 -15.73 -1.67 -8.84
N TYR A 335 -16.36 -1.55 -10.01
CA TYR A 335 -16.04 -2.40 -11.17
C TYR A 335 -14.65 -2.12 -11.73
N VAL A 336 -14.22 -0.85 -11.83
CA VAL A 336 -12.85 -0.51 -12.26
C VAL A 336 -11.82 -1.10 -11.29
N LYS A 337 -12.08 -1.06 -9.98
CA LYS A 337 -11.25 -1.74 -8.98
C LYS A 337 -11.21 -3.25 -9.20
N GLN A 338 -12.37 -3.88 -9.42
CA GLN A 338 -12.42 -5.32 -9.66
C GLN A 338 -11.66 -5.70 -10.93
N LEU A 339 -11.72 -4.89 -11.98
CA LEU A 339 -10.94 -5.10 -13.20
C LEU A 339 -9.44 -4.95 -12.94
N TRP A 340 -9.01 -4.04 -12.06
CA TRP A 340 -7.62 -4.00 -11.60
C TRP A 340 -7.19 -5.33 -10.94
N HIS A 341 -8.05 -5.95 -10.13
CA HIS A 341 -7.74 -7.27 -9.57
C HIS A 341 -7.58 -8.34 -10.67
N VAL A 342 -8.35 -8.29 -11.76
CA VAL A 342 -8.18 -9.19 -12.92
C VAL A 342 -6.79 -8.99 -13.53
N LEU A 343 -6.35 -7.73 -13.73
CA LEU A 343 -5.01 -7.42 -14.25
C LEU A 343 -3.92 -7.97 -13.33
N VAL A 344 -4.00 -7.74 -12.02
CA VAL A 344 -3.02 -8.28 -11.06
C VAL A 344 -2.97 -9.81 -11.12
N ARG A 345 -4.14 -10.48 -11.24
CA ARG A 345 -4.22 -11.94 -11.21
C ARG A 345 -3.74 -12.62 -12.49
N PHE A 346 -4.04 -12.04 -13.65
CA PHE A 346 -3.89 -12.69 -14.97
C PHE A 346 -3.07 -11.91 -15.99
N GLY A 347 -2.81 -10.61 -15.75
CA GLY A 347 -2.10 -9.75 -16.67
C GLY A 347 -0.65 -10.18 -16.87
N HIS A 348 -0.14 -10.00 -18.07
CA HIS A 348 1.25 -10.25 -18.43
C HIS A 348 2.13 -9.05 -18.04
N PRO A 349 3.46 -9.21 -17.89
CA PRO A 349 4.37 -8.07 -17.83
C PRO A 349 4.08 -7.05 -18.93
N ALA A 350 3.98 -5.78 -18.57
CA ALA A 350 3.75 -4.71 -19.52
C ALA A 350 4.92 -4.64 -20.51
N SER A 351 4.63 -4.90 -21.79
CA SER A 351 5.64 -4.91 -22.85
C SER A 351 6.06 -3.47 -23.15
N GLY A 352 7.21 -3.01 -22.64
CA GLY A 352 7.79 -1.72 -23.02
C GLY A 352 8.53 -0.92 -21.93
N GLY A 353 8.56 -1.38 -20.67
CA GLY A 353 9.36 -0.73 -19.63
C GLY A 353 10.85 -1.00 -19.82
N ARG A 354 11.71 0.00 -19.55
CA ARG A 354 13.16 -0.18 -19.48
C ARG A 354 13.44 -1.35 -18.54
N GLY A 355 13.93 -2.48 -19.08
CA GLY A 355 14.47 -3.52 -18.23
C GLY A 355 15.61 -2.93 -17.41
N ASN A 356 15.64 -3.23 -16.11
CA ASN A 356 16.77 -2.87 -15.25
C ASN A 356 18.06 -3.36 -15.92
N ALA A 357 18.87 -2.40 -16.36
CA ALA A 357 20.27 -2.59 -16.69
C ALA A 357 21.10 -2.14 -15.50
#